data_AF-A0A1G6DFQ2-F1
#
_entry.id   AF-A0A1G6DFQ2-F1
#
_cell.length_a   1.000
_cell.length_b   1.000
_cell.length_c   1.000
_cell.angle_alpha   90.00
_cell.angle_beta   90.00
_cell.angle_gamma   90.00
#
_symmetry.space_group_name_H-M   'P 1'
#
loop_
_entity.id
_entity.type
_entity.pdbx_description
1 polymer ?
#
loop_
_entity_poly.entity_id
_entity_poly.type
_entity_poly.pdbx_seq_one_letter_code
_entity_poly.pdbx_strand_id
1 'polypeptide(L)'
;MADNKNMELNDEMMAKATGGNGGEIAGPKYEIGDTVQLKFANDEGVVTTVTGVVDDRRANPGGWEYLVRYEVNGNVYEHWYPEIAI
;
A
#
# COMPACT_ATOMS: atom_id res chain seq x y z
N MET A 1 -15.12 -41.34 -0.95
CA MET A 1 -15.48 -39.92 -1.12
C MET A 1 -14.36 -39.15 -0.46
N ALA A 2 -13.68 -38.28 -1.22
CA ALA A 2 -12.45 -37.63 -0.78
C ALA A 2 -12.79 -36.45 0.12
N ASP A 3 -12.40 -36.55 1.39
CA ASP A 3 -12.52 -35.45 2.34
C ASP A 3 -11.57 -34.30 1.95
N ASN A 4 -12.16 -33.13 1.95
CA ASN A 4 -11.66 -31.86 1.42
C ASN A 4 -10.56 -31.28 2.32
N LYS A 5 -9.39 -31.92 2.36
CA LYS A 5 -8.19 -31.51 3.14
C LYS A 5 -7.42 -30.30 2.59
N ASN A 6 -8.01 -29.51 1.68
CA ASN A 6 -7.29 -28.45 0.97
C ASN A 6 -7.72 -27.02 1.34
N MET A 7 -8.64 -26.84 2.29
CA MET A 7 -9.04 -25.50 2.77
C MET A 7 -8.32 -25.06 4.05
N GLU A 8 -7.79 -25.97 4.87
CA GLU A 8 -7.07 -25.59 6.11
C GLU A 8 -5.61 -25.19 5.85
N LEU A 9 -4.99 -25.70 4.77
CA LEU A 9 -3.59 -25.42 4.43
C LEU A 9 -3.34 -23.96 4.02
N ASN A 10 -4.37 -23.23 3.58
CA ASN A 10 -4.21 -21.84 3.15
C ASN A 10 -4.25 -20.86 4.33
N ASP A 11 -5.09 -21.14 5.33
CA ASP A 11 -5.17 -20.34 6.56
C ASP A 11 -3.94 -20.55 7.45
N GLU A 12 -3.41 -21.77 7.54
CA GLU A 12 -2.18 -22.02 8.29
C GLU A 12 -0.94 -21.40 7.64
N MET A 13 -0.91 -21.25 6.31
CA MET A 13 0.19 -20.59 5.60
C MET A 13 0.14 -19.06 5.77
N MET A 14 -1.07 -18.48 5.79
CA MET A 14 -1.29 -17.08 6.17
C MET A 14 -0.94 -16.83 7.65
N ALA A 15 -1.33 -17.74 8.55
CA ALA A 15 -1.04 -17.63 9.98
C ALA A 15 0.46 -17.78 10.31
N LYS A 16 1.20 -18.59 9.54
CA LYS A 16 2.66 -18.75 9.71
C LYS A 16 3.46 -17.61 9.11
N ALA A 17 2.94 -16.88 8.11
CA ALA A 17 3.56 -15.66 7.60
C ALA A 17 3.44 -14.48 8.59
N THR A 18 2.42 -14.48 9.44
CA THR A 18 2.24 -13.48 10.51
C THR A 18 3.03 -13.78 11.80
N GLY A 19 3.80 -14.89 11.83
CA GLY A 19 4.49 -15.40 13.01
C GLY A 19 5.93 -14.92 13.17
N GLY A 20 6.17 -13.60 13.15
CA GLY A 20 7.50 -13.05 13.41
C GLY A 20 7.44 -11.59 13.85
N ASN A 21 7.50 -11.35 15.16
CA ASN A 21 7.42 -10.04 15.82
C ASN A 21 6.11 -9.26 15.59
N GLY A 22 5.18 -9.41 16.54
CA GLY A 22 3.99 -8.56 16.66
C GLY A 22 4.35 -7.09 16.82
N GLY A 23 4.33 -6.36 15.71
CA GLY A 23 3.63 -5.09 15.67
C GLY A 23 2.31 -5.36 14.96
N GLU A 24 1.18 -5.17 15.64
CA GLU A 24 -0.08 -4.98 14.93
C GLU A 24 0.18 -3.89 13.90
N ILE A 25 0.15 -4.22 12.60
CA ILE A 25 0.17 -3.19 11.57
C ILE A 25 -1.11 -2.41 11.85
N ALA A 26 -0.96 -1.19 12.34
CA ALA A 26 -2.08 -0.31 12.62
C ALA A 26 -2.98 -0.25 11.39
N GLY A 27 -4.27 0.04 11.61
CA GLY A 27 -5.20 0.21 10.49
C GLY A 27 -4.62 1.18 9.44
N PRO A 28 -4.96 0.99 8.16
CA PRO A 28 -4.45 1.83 7.09
C PRO A 28 -4.74 3.30 7.37
N LYS A 29 -3.73 4.15 7.26
CA LYS A 29 -3.85 5.60 7.48
C LYS A 29 -4.74 6.30 6.44
N TYR A 30 -4.82 5.73 5.23
CA TYR A 30 -5.60 6.28 4.12
C TYR A 30 -6.61 5.27 3.59
N GLU A 31 -7.79 5.75 3.20
CA GLU A 31 -8.84 4.98 2.55
C GLU A 31 -8.81 5.16 1.03
N ILE A 32 -9.41 4.21 0.31
CA ILE A 32 -9.60 4.34 -1.15
C ILE A 32 -10.53 5.52 -1.42
N GLY A 33 -10.12 6.40 -2.33
CA GLY A 33 -10.80 7.67 -2.63
C GLY A 33 -10.23 8.87 -1.86
N ASP A 34 -9.37 8.65 -0.87
CA ASP A 34 -8.72 9.77 -0.16
C ASP A 34 -7.77 10.52 -1.07
N THR A 35 -7.71 11.83 -0.88
CA THR A 35 -6.77 12.71 -1.57
C THR A 35 -5.49 12.85 -0.73
N VAL A 36 -4.34 12.59 -1.34
CA VAL A 36 -3.03 12.63 -0.70
C VAL A 36 -2.09 13.59 -1.43
N GLN A 37 -1.10 14.15 -0.72
CA GLN A 37 -0.10 15.05 -1.29
C GLN A 37 1.26 14.37 -1.33
N LEU A 38 1.73 14.06 -2.54
CA LEU A 38 3.04 13.47 -2.78
C LEU A 38 4.09 14.57 -2.94
N LYS A 39 5.24 14.42 -2.30
CA LYS A 39 6.36 15.36 -2.41
C LYS A 39 7.52 14.69 -3.15
N PHE A 40 7.88 15.24 -4.31
CA PHE A 40 9.01 14.80 -5.11
C PHE A 40 10.13 15.81 -4.99
N ALA A 41 11.30 15.39 -4.49
CA ALA A 41 12.52 16.18 -4.58
C ALA A 41 13.24 15.82 -5.89
N ASN A 42 13.65 16.81 -6.67
CA ASN A 42 14.59 16.58 -7.76
C ASN A 42 16.05 16.58 -7.22
N ASP A 43 17.02 16.23 -8.08
CA ASP A 43 18.45 16.20 -7.71
C ASP A 43 19.01 17.57 -7.27
N GLU A 44 18.30 18.66 -7.59
CA GLU A 44 18.63 20.03 -7.18
C GLU A 44 17.99 20.42 -5.83
N GLY A 45 17.22 19.53 -5.21
CA GLY A 45 16.55 19.75 -3.93
C GLY A 45 15.23 20.55 -4.02
N VAL A 46 14.73 20.82 -5.23
CA VAL A 46 13.43 21.44 -5.45
C VAL A 46 12.33 20.42 -5.14
N VAL A 47 11.51 20.73 -4.14
CA VAL A 47 10.37 19.90 -3.74
C VAL A 47 9.14 20.32 -4.53
N THR A 48 8.69 19.45 -5.41
CA THR A 48 7.41 19.57 -6.11
C THR A 48 6.35 18.78 -5.36
N THR A 49 5.19 19.39 -5.08
CA THR A 49 4.07 18.69 -4.46
C THR A 49 3.02 18.40 -5.52
N VAL A 50 2.59 17.14 -5.61
CA VAL A 50 1.52 16.70 -6.51
C VAL A 50 0.38 16.14 -5.67
N THR A 51 -0.84 16.50 -6.02
CA THR A 51 -2.03 15.95 -5.38
C THR A 51 -2.50 14.73 -6.16
N GLY A 52 -2.67 13.61 -5.46
CA GLY A 52 -3.16 12.36 -6.02
C GLY A 52 -4.32 11.80 -5.20
N VAL A 53 -4.95 10.76 -5.72
CA VAL A 53 -6.05 10.03 -5.08
C VAL A 53 -5.61 8.59 -4.87
N VAL A 54 -5.90 8.03 -3.70
CA VAL A 54 -5.70 6.60 -3.42
C VAL A 54 -6.71 5.79 -4.20
N ASP A 55 -6.24 5.00 -5.17
CA ASP A 55 -7.07 4.14 -6.00
C ASP A 55 -7.17 2.72 -5.42
N ASP A 56 -6.12 2.25 -4.74
CA ASP A 56 -6.07 0.94 -4.10
C ASP A 56 -5.09 0.91 -2.91
N ARG A 57 -5.17 -0.11 -2.07
CA ARG A 57 -4.25 -0.33 -0.94
C ARG A 57 -3.97 -1.81 -0.69
N ARG A 58 -2.77 -2.12 -0.21
CA ARG A 58 -2.36 -3.48 0.17
C ARG A 58 -1.47 -3.48 1.41
N ALA A 59 -1.59 -4.54 2.19
CA ALA A 59 -0.69 -4.78 3.34
C ALA A 59 0.54 -5.56 2.88
N ASN A 60 1.72 -5.06 3.24
CA ASN A 60 3.00 -5.74 3.06
C ASN A 60 3.68 -5.97 4.42
N PRO A 61 4.69 -6.86 4.49
CA PRO A 61 5.47 -7.07 5.71
C PRO A 61 6.14 -5.81 6.28
N GLY A 62 6.32 -4.76 5.45
CA GLY A 62 6.89 -3.46 5.85
C GLY A 62 5.86 -2.38 6.19
N GLY A 63 4.55 -2.68 6.16
CA GLY A 63 3.46 -1.71 6.37
C GLY A 63 2.47 -1.67 5.20
N TRP A 64 1.60 -0.65 5.20
CA TRP A 64 0.65 -0.43 4.10
C TRP A 64 1.32 0.22 2.89
N GLU A 65 0.91 -0.21 1.70
CA GLU A 65 1.20 0.47 0.44
C GLU A 65 -0.10 0.92 -0.22
N TYR A 66 -0.04 2.07 -0.88
CA TYR A 66 -1.18 2.71 -1.53
C TYR A 66 -0.87 2.94 -3.00
N LEU A 67 -1.77 2.54 -3.87
CA LEU A 67 -1.74 2.93 -5.27
C LEU A 67 -2.29 4.34 -5.37
N VAL A 68 -1.43 5.32 -5.67
CA VAL A 68 -1.85 6.70 -5.83
C VAL A 68 -1.91 7.03 -7.31
N ARG A 69 -3.10 7.45 -7.77
CA ARG A 69 -3.32 8.02 -9.09
C ARG A 69 -3.20 9.53 -9.03
N TYR A 70 -2.33 10.12 -9.85
CA TYR A 70 -2.13 11.56 -9.89
C TYR A 70 -1.90 12.06 -11.32
N GLU A 71 -2.24 13.31 -11.59
CA GLU A 71 -2.07 13.92 -12.91
C GLU A 71 -0.96 14.97 -12.89
N VAL A 72 -0.03 14.88 -13.85
CA VAL A 72 1.01 15.89 -14.06
C VAL A 72 1.02 16.28 -15.53
N ASN A 73 0.83 17.57 -15.80
CA ASN A 73 0.82 18.13 -17.16
C ASN A 73 -0.14 17.39 -18.13
N GLY A 74 -1.33 17.01 -17.66
CA GLY A 74 -2.33 16.30 -18.47
C GLY A 74 -2.07 14.80 -18.66
N ASN A 75 -1.01 14.25 -18.05
CA ASN A 75 -0.74 12.81 -18.05
C ASN A 75 -1.08 12.22 -16.69
N VAL A 76 -1.84 11.12 -16.71
CA VAL A 76 -2.19 10.36 -15.51
C VAL A 76 -1.10 9.34 -15.23
N TYR A 77 -0.63 9.33 -13.99
CA TYR A 77 0.34 8.38 -13.46
C TYR A 77 -0.27 7.62 -12.30
N GLU A 78 0.14 6.36 -12.17
CA GLU A 78 -0.27 5.48 -11.09
C GLU A 78 0.98 4.81 -10.52
N HIS A 79 1.18 4.95 -9.21
CA HIS A 79 2.34 4.37 -8.56
C HIS A 79 2.02 3.91 -7.14
N TRP A 80 2.65 2.80 -6.74
CA TRP A 80 2.54 2.27 -5.39
C TRP A 80 3.52 3.00 -4.47
N TYR A 81 3.01 3.67 -3.44
CA TYR A 81 3.80 4.33 -2.42
C TYR A 81 3.63 3.62 -1.08
N PRO A 82 4.71 3.36 -0.33
CA PRO A 82 4.59 2.92 1.04
C PRO A 82 4.01 4.06 1.90
N GLU A 83 3.27 3.72 2.95
CA GLU A 83 2.60 4.68 3.85
C GLU A 83 3.54 5.77 4.39
N ILE A 84 4.82 5.44 4.61
CA ILE A 84 5.84 6.36 5.10
C ILE A 84 6.27 7.43 4.08
N ALA A 85 5.97 7.23 2.80
CA ALA A 85 6.34 8.12 1.71
C ALA A 85 5.20 9.09 1.33
N ILE A 86 4.05 8.99 2.00
CA ILE A 86 2.86 9.83 1.83
C ILE A 86 2.67 10.73 3.06
#